data_AF-A0A6P3DYL8-F1
#
_entry.id   AF-A0A6P3DYL8-F1
#
_cell.length_a   1.000
_cell.length_b   1.000
_cell.length_c   1.000
_cell.angle_alpha   90.00
_cell.angle_beta   90.00
_cell.angle_gamma   90.00
#
_symmetry.space_group_name_H-M   'P 1'
#
loop_
_entity.id
_entity.type
_entity.pdbx_description
1 polymer ?
#
loop_
_entity_poly.entity_id
_entity_poly.type
_entity_poly.pdbx_seq_one_letter_code
_entity_poly.pdbx_strand_id
1 'polypeptide(L)'
;MARYFREEDIDEFRECFYLFARNGQIRTLDELTIIMRSLGLSPTIAELNKYLKDKGGRMSFADFLEVMHLQTRAEDLPKEVIDAFQAADKFRTGTIPARQLAHMLLHWGEQLSNKEVEQIFREANVSPNGQVKYEDFVKIACAPVPDYY
;
A
#
# COMPACT_ATOMS: atom_id res chain seq x y z
N MET A 1 23.33 8.28 -1.53
CA MET A 1 22.61 7.12 -1.00
C MET A 1 22.36 7.25 0.50
N ALA A 2 23.36 7.47 1.36
CA ALA A 2 23.20 7.82 2.79
C ALA A 2 22.57 9.21 3.08
N ARG A 3 21.96 9.85 2.07
CA ARG A 3 21.42 11.22 2.19
C ARG A 3 19.94 11.22 2.63
N TYR A 4 19.28 10.08 2.53
CA TYR A 4 17.83 9.96 2.75
C TYR A 4 17.44 8.91 3.80
N PHE A 5 18.34 7.99 4.13
CA PHE A 5 18.13 6.88 5.05
C PHE A 5 19.32 6.75 5.99
N ARG A 6 19.09 6.27 7.22
CA ARG A 6 20.15 5.94 8.17
C ARG A 6 20.85 4.67 7.73
N GLU A 7 22.07 4.43 8.21
CA GLU A 7 22.83 3.22 7.87
C GLU A 7 22.07 1.94 8.25
N GLU A 8 21.44 1.93 9.43
CA GLU A 8 20.60 0.82 9.89
C GLU A 8 19.43 0.52 8.92
N ASP A 9 18.73 1.55 8.45
CA ASP A 9 17.63 1.40 7.49
C ASP A 9 18.15 0.85 6.14
N ILE A 10 19.35 1.30 5.71
CA ILE A 10 19.98 0.83 4.46
C ILE A 10 20.38 -0.64 4.57
N ASP A 11 20.88 -1.07 5.73
CA ASP A 11 21.25 -2.46 5.98
C ASP A 11 20.02 -3.36 5.96
N GLU A 12 18.91 -2.97 6.60
CA GLU A 12 17.63 -3.68 6.53
C GLU A 12 17.12 -3.78 5.09
N PHE A 13 17.13 -2.66 4.35
CA PHE A 13 16.73 -2.66 2.94
C PHE A 13 17.61 -3.57 2.09
N ARG A 14 18.91 -3.60 2.36
CA ARG A 14 19.86 -4.46 1.65
C ARG A 14 19.57 -5.93 1.92
N GLU A 15 19.38 -6.32 3.18
CA GLU A 15 19.07 -7.69 3.56
C GLU A 15 17.78 -8.17 2.90
N CYS A 16 16.71 -7.37 2.99
CA CYS A 16 15.43 -7.69 2.36
C CYS A 16 15.54 -7.76 0.83
N PHE A 17 16.25 -6.82 0.20
CA PHE A 17 16.48 -6.81 -1.24
C PHE A 17 17.16 -8.09 -1.71
N TYR A 18 18.27 -8.49 -1.07
CA TYR A 18 19.02 -9.68 -1.50
C TYR A 18 18.36 -11.01 -1.11
N LEU A 19 17.41 -11.00 -0.17
CA LEU A 19 16.59 -12.17 0.14
C LEU A 19 15.77 -12.61 -1.08
N PHE A 20 15.17 -11.65 -1.79
CA PHE A 20 14.29 -11.90 -2.95
C PHE A 20 14.99 -11.69 -4.30
N ALA A 21 15.81 -10.65 -4.47
CA ALA A 21 16.56 -10.35 -5.69
C ALA A 21 18.01 -10.88 -5.64
N ARG A 22 18.17 -12.20 -5.49
CA ARG A 22 19.49 -12.87 -5.29
C ARG A 22 20.50 -12.64 -6.41
N ASN A 23 20.02 -12.34 -7.62
CA ASN A 23 20.84 -12.00 -8.78
C ASN A 23 21.36 -10.54 -8.75
N GLY A 24 21.05 -9.78 -7.69
CA GLY A 24 21.42 -8.38 -7.50
C GLY A 24 20.53 -7.37 -8.21
N GLN A 25 19.41 -7.79 -8.81
CA GLN A 25 18.47 -6.91 -9.50
C GLN A 25 17.03 -7.40 -9.39
N ILE A 26 16.12 -6.50 -9.07
CA ILE A 26 14.68 -6.75 -9.22
C ILE A 26 14.36 -6.75 -10.71
N ARG A 27 13.65 -7.77 -11.19
CA ARG A 27 13.28 -7.94 -12.62
C ARG A 27 11.80 -8.17 -12.82
N THR A 28 11.08 -8.56 -11.78
CA THR A 28 9.64 -8.81 -11.84
C THR A 28 8.89 -7.86 -10.92
N LEU A 29 7.61 -7.66 -11.24
CA LEU A 29 6.71 -6.89 -10.39
C LEU A 29 6.52 -7.59 -9.03
N ASP A 30 6.48 -8.91 -9.00
CA ASP A 30 6.32 -9.70 -7.78
C ASP A 30 7.51 -9.52 -6.82
N GLU A 31 8.74 -9.54 -7.33
CA GLU A 31 9.94 -9.26 -6.53
C GLU A 31 9.87 -7.85 -5.92
N LEU A 32 9.52 -6.83 -6.71
CA LEU A 32 9.38 -5.46 -6.22
C LEU A 32 8.28 -5.35 -5.16
N THR A 33 7.14 -6.00 -5.42
CA THR A 33 5.97 -5.99 -4.53
C THR A 33 6.29 -6.59 -3.18
N ILE A 34 6.91 -7.78 -3.17
CA ILE A 34 7.26 -8.48 -1.94
C ILE A 34 8.29 -7.67 -1.14
N ILE A 35 9.36 -7.18 -1.78
CA ILE A 35 10.40 -6.42 -1.10
C ILE A 35 9.82 -5.14 -0.46
N MET A 36 9.05 -4.35 -1.21
CA MET A 36 8.49 -3.09 -0.67
C MET A 36 7.50 -3.35 0.47
N ARG A 37 6.65 -4.38 0.35
CA ARG A 37 5.69 -4.76 1.41
C ARG A 37 6.37 -5.34 2.65
N SER A 38 7.42 -6.12 2.48
CA SER A 38 8.23 -6.63 3.60
C SER A 38 8.93 -5.51 4.36
N LEU A 39 9.16 -4.36 3.73
CA LEU A 39 9.73 -3.16 4.36
C LEU A 39 8.65 -2.17 4.83
N GLY A 40 7.40 -2.61 4.90
CA GLY A 40 6.29 -1.84 5.46
C GLY A 40 5.66 -0.79 4.53
N LEU A 41 6.06 -0.75 3.26
CA LEU A 41 5.43 0.12 2.25
C LEU A 41 4.35 -0.62 1.47
N SER A 42 3.29 0.08 1.10
CA SER A 42 2.11 -0.45 0.41
C SER A 42 1.87 0.27 -0.92
N PRO A 43 2.82 0.24 -1.86
CA PRO A 43 2.62 0.85 -3.18
C PRO A 43 1.51 0.13 -3.96
N THR A 44 0.76 0.91 -4.74
CA THR A 44 -0.24 0.43 -5.70
C THR A 44 0.42 -0.35 -6.84
N ILE A 45 -0.32 -1.22 -7.53
CA ILE A 45 0.18 -1.94 -8.71
C ILE A 45 0.56 -0.95 -9.81
N ALA A 46 -0.17 0.16 -9.93
CA ALA A 46 0.15 1.23 -10.88
C ALA A 46 1.52 1.88 -10.58
N GLU A 47 1.80 2.19 -9.32
CA GLU A 47 3.09 2.76 -8.88
C GLU A 47 4.23 1.77 -9.09
N LEU A 48 4.05 0.50 -8.69
CA LEU A 48 5.04 -0.56 -8.88
C LEU A 48 5.41 -0.72 -10.36
N ASN A 49 4.41 -0.76 -11.24
CA ASN A 49 4.63 -0.84 -12.69
C ASN A 49 5.40 0.38 -13.21
N LYS A 50 5.05 1.57 -12.73
CA LYS A 50 5.74 2.81 -13.09
C LYS A 50 7.20 2.78 -12.65
N TYR A 51 7.48 2.45 -11.40
CA TYR A 51 8.86 2.37 -10.88
C TYR A 51 9.72 1.39 -11.67
N LEU A 52 9.20 0.19 -11.94
CA LEU A 52 9.94 -0.82 -12.70
C LEU A 52 10.18 -0.37 -14.15
N LYS A 53 9.17 0.23 -14.79
CA LYS A 53 9.27 0.76 -16.16
C LYS A 53 10.27 1.91 -16.27
N ASP A 54 10.22 2.86 -15.33
CA ASP A 54 11.09 4.05 -15.32
C ASP A 54 12.56 3.66 -15.12
N LYS A 55 12.82 2.50 -14.49
CA LYS A 55 14.15 1.89 -14.37
C LYS A 55 14.51 0.93 -15.50
N GLY A 56 13.75 0.89 -16.59
CA GLY A 56 14.06 0.07 -17.77
C GLY A 56 13.74 -1.42 -17.61
N GLY A 57 12.80 -1.75 -16.72
CA GLY A 57 12.34 -3.12 -16.47
C GLY A 57 13.23 -3.93 -15.52
N ARG A 58 14.33 -3.34 -15.02
CA ARG A 58 15.23 -3.96 -14.04
C ARG A 58 15.76 -2.91 -13.08
N MET A 59 15.85 -3.23 -11.81
CA MET A 59 16.22 -2.28 -10.77
C MET A 59 17.42 -2.80 -9.97
N SER A 60 18.52 -2.04 -9.95
CA SER A 60 19.63 -2.32 -9.04
C SER A 60 19.27 -1.94 -7.60
N PHE A 61 20.07 -2.34 -6.62
CA PHE A 61 19.87 -1.88 -5.24
C PHE A 61 19.94 -0.34 -5.12
N ALA A 62 20.81 0.31 -5.89
CA ALA A 62 20.92 1.76 -5.92
C ALA A 62 19.63 2.41 -6.44
N ASP A 63 19.06 1.87 -7.51
CA ASP A 63 17.76 2.34 -8.05
C ASP A 63 16.61 2.09 -7.07
N PHE A 64 16.66 0.95 -6.36
CA PHE A 64 15.67 0.59 -5.35
C PHE A 64 15.65 1.59 -4.19
N LEU A 65 16.80 2.04 -3.70
CA LEU A 65 16.86 3.07 -2.67
C LEU A 65 16.22 4.39 -3.11
N GLU A 66 16.35 4.77 -4.38
CA GLU A 66 15.67 5.96 -4.91
C GLU A 66 14.15 5.77 -4.93
N VAL A 67 13.68 4.59 -5.34
CA VAL A 67 12.25 4.25 -5.35
C VAL A 67 11.68 4.23 -3.93
N MET A 68 12.38 3.64 -2.96
CA MET A 68 11.97 3.66 -1.55
C MET A 68 11.83 5.10 -1.06
N HIS A 69 12.79 5.98 -1.36
CA HIS A 69 12.71 7.38 -0.94
C HIS A 69 11.52 8.13 -1.56
N LEU A 70 11.23 7.87 -2.84
CA LEU A 70 10.06 8.45 -3.51
C LEU A 70 8.76 7.93 -2.89
N GLN A 71 8.67 6.62 -2.67
CA GLN A 71 7.47 5.99 -2.12
C GLN A 71 7.18 6.45 -0.70
N THR A 72 8.16 6.46 0.21
CA THR A 72 7.96 6.93 1.60
C THR A 72 7.42 8.35 1.70
N ARG A 73 7.66 9.19 0.66
CA ARG A 73 7.11 10.55 0.60
C ARG A 73 5.71 10.64 -0.02
N ALA A 74 5.37 9.69 -0.90
CA ALA A 74 4.06 9.59 -1.52
C ALA A 74 3.04 8.90 -0.60
N GLU A 75 3.53 8.04 0.30
CA GLU A 75 2.74 7.19 1.17
C GLU A 75 2.18 7.94 2.39
N ASP A 76 1.42 9.02 2.17
CA ASP A 76 0.46 9.56 3.16
C ASP A 76 -0.92 8.89 2.96
N LEU A 77 -0.90 7.56 2.82
CA LEU A 77 -2.05 6.72 2.47
C LEU A 77 -3.29 6.99 3.36
N PRO A 78 -3.15 7.13 4.70
CA PRO A 78 -4.30 7.35 5.56
C PRO A 78 -5.03 8.65 5.24
N LYS A 79 -4.30 9.73 4.93
CA LYS A 79 -4.90 11.04 4.72
C LYS A 79 -5.63 11.13 3.39
N GLU A 80 -5.02 10.66 2.30
CA GLU A 80 -5.66 10.70 0.97
C GLU A 80 -6.97 9.89 0.94
N VAL A 81 -6.96 8.73 1.59
CA VAL A 81 -8.13 7.86 1.68
C VAL A 81 -9.21 8.50 2.57
N ILE A 82 -8.84 9.10 3.70
CA ILE A 82 -9.77 9.84 4.57
C ILE A 82 -10.38 11.04 3.83
N ASP A 83 -9.60 11.82 3.08
CA ASP A 83 -10.07 12.98 2.33
C ASP A 83 -11.09 12.55 1.25
N ALA A 84 -10.86 11.43 0.58
CA ALA A 84 -11.80 10.85 -0.37
C ALA A 84 -13.13 10.43 0.30
N PHE A 85 -13.08 9.86 1.51
CA PHE A 85 -14.29 9.52 2.27
C PHE A 85 -15.02 10.75 2.80
N GLN A 86 -14.32 11.77 3.26
CA GLN A 86 -14.91 13.05 3.68
C GLN A 86 -15.64 13.76 2.53
N ALA A 87 -15.12 13.67 1.30
CA ALA A 87 -15.80 14.19 0.13
C ALA A 87 -17.13 13.46 -0.17
N ALA A 88 -17.25 12.19 0.23
CA ALA A 88 -18.47 11.39 0.10
C ALA A 88 -19.47 11.61 1.25
N ASP A 89 -18.99 11.99 2.43
CA ASP A 89 -19.77 12.27 3.65
C ASP A 89 -20.26 13.73 3.69
N LYS A 90 -21.35 14.00 2.97
CA LYS A 90 -21.95 15.34 2.84
C LYS A 90 -22.28 16.02 4.17
N PHE A 91 -22.54 15.23 5.21
CA PHE A 91 -22.94 15.73 6.53
C PHE A 91 -21.79 15.71 7.54
N ARG A 92 -20.60 15.26 7.14
CA ARG A 92 -19.41 15.10 8.00
C ARG A 92 -19.72 14.32 9.28
N THR A 93 -20.52 13.26 9.19
CA THR A 93 -20.85 12.40 10.33
C THR A 93 -19.66 11.56 10.79
N GLY A 94 -18.60 11.45 9.99
CA GLY A 94 -17.48 10.55 10.27
C GLY A 94 -17.75 9.12 9.82
N THR A 95 -18.86 8.87 9.11
CA THR A 95 -19.33 7.53 8.78
C THR A 95 -19.93 7.45 7.37
N ILE A 96 -19.76 6.32 6.70
CA ILE A 96 -20.43 6.02 5.43
C ILE A 96 -21.13 4.66 5.46
N PRO A 97 -22.23 4.46 4.71
CA PRO A 97 -22.84 3.14 4.56
C PRO A 97 -21.85 2.13 3.96
N ALA A 98 -21.82 0.91 4.50
CA ALA A 98 -20.91 -0.15 4.01
C ALA A 98 -21.07 -0.43 2.50
N ARG A 99 -22.29 -0.33 1.96
CA ARG A 99 -22.55 -0.45 0.51
C ARG A 99 -21.90 0.66 -0.31
N GLN A 100 -21.86 1.88 0.22
CA GLN A 100 -21.21 3.01 -0.45
C GLN A 100 -19.69 2.83 -0.42
N LEU A 101 -19.13 2.39 0.71
CA LEU A 101 -17.72 2.02 0.80
C LEU A 101 -17.36 0.93 -0.21
N ALA A 102 -18.15 -0.15 -0.30
CA ALA A 102 -17.92 -1.22 -1.25
C ALA A 102 -17.94 -0.70 -2.70
N HIS A 103 -18.93 0.13 -3.04
CA HIS A 103 -19.00 0.76 -4.36
C HIS A 103 -17.78 1.63 -4.68
N MET A 104 -17.25 2.37 -3.69
CA MET A 104 -16.03 3.16 -3.87
C MET A 104 -14.82 2.26 -4.16
N LEU A 105 -14.61 1.21 -3.36
CA LEU A 105 -13.48 0.29 -3.51
C LEU A 105 -13.53 -0.52 -4.83
N LEU A 106 -14.72 -0.80 -5.36
CA LEU A 106 -14.90 -1.54 -6.61
C LEU A 106 -14.70 -0.68 -7.87
N HIS A 107 -14.81 0.65 -7.77
CA HIS A 107 -14.97 1.49 -8.96
C HIS A 107 -14.04 2.71 -9.01
N TRP A 108 -13.46 3.14 -7.88
CA TRP A 108 -12.63 4.34 -7.82
C TRP A 108 -11.16 3.99 -7.60
N GLY A 109 -10.25 4.70 -8.28
CA GLY A 109 -8.81 4.51 -8.13
C GLY A 109 -8.34 3.13 -8.59
N GLU A 110 -7.50 2.49 -7.78
CA GLU A 110 -7.10 1.09 -7.96
C GLU A 110 -8.25 0.18 -7.51
N GLN A 111 -8.93 -0.40 -8.51
CA GLN A 111 -10.15 -1.16 -8.27
C GLN A 111 -9.85 -2.52 -7.66
N LEU A 112 -10.51 -2.79 -6.54
CA LEU A 112 -10.52 -4.11 -5.95
C LEU A 112 -11.58 -4.98 -6.59
N SER A 113 -11.34 -6.29 -6.61
CA SER A 113 -12.36 -7.28 -6.97
C SER A 113 -13.38 -7.44 -5.84
N ASN A 114 -14.56 -7.96 -6.17
CA ASN A 114 -15.58 -8.29 -5.16
C ASN A 114 -15.03 -9.18 -4.04
N LYS A 115 -14.15 -10.14 -4.37
CA LYS A 115 -13.55 -11.05 -3.39
C LYS A 115 -12.63 -10.30 -2.41
N GLU A 116 -11.82 -9.39 -2.92
CA GLU A 116 -10.92 -8.56 -2.08
C GLU A 116 -11.72 -7.63 -1.17
N VAL A 117 -12.79 -7.01 -1.68
CA VAL A 117 -13.68 -6.16 -0.86
C VAL A 117 -14.36 -6.98 0.24
N GLU A 118 -14.89 -8.17 -0.10
CA GLU A 118 -15.48 -9.07 0.89
C GLU A 118 -14.49 -9.52 1.96
N GLN A 119 -13.23 -9.76 1.57
CA GLN A 119 -12.17 -10.13 2.51
C GLN A 119 -11.84 -8.97 3.45
N ILE A 120 -11.60 -7.76 2.94
CA ILE A 120 -11.30 -6.57 3.76
C ILE A 120 -12.46 -6.29 4.72
N PHE A 121 -13.71 -6.41 4.27
CA PHE A 121 -14.87 -6.18 5.12
C PHE A 121 -14.96 -7.20 6.25
N ARG A 122 -14.61 -8.46 5.96
CA ARG A 122 -14.57 -9.51 6.98
C ARG A 122 -13.48 -9.24 8.01
N GLU A 123 -12.28 -8.90 7.57
CA GLU A 123 -11.12 -8.60 8.43
C GLU A 123 -11.37 -7.35 9.29
N ALA A 124 -12.01 -6.33 8.72
CA ALA A 124 -12.39 -5.10 9.43
C ALA A 124 -13.72 -5.21 10.21
N ASN A 125 -14.33 -6.40 10.27
CA ASN A 125 -15.62 -6.64 10.94
C ASN A 125 -16.75 -5.66 10.50
N VAL A 126 -16.78 -5.33 9.21
CA VAL A 126 -17.78 -4.45 8.60
C VAL A 126 -19.02 -5.25 8.22
N SER A 127 -20.16 -4.87 8.80
CA SER A 127 -21.45 -5.44 8.42
C SER A 127 -21.95 -4.90 7.06
N PRO A 128 -22.48 -5.73 6.14
CA PRO A 128 -22.93 -5.29 4.81
C PRO A 128 -24.02 -4.20 4.80
N ASN A 129 -24.81 -4.11 5.87
CA ASN A 129 -25.85 -3.08 6.07
C ASN A 129 -25.47 -2.07 7.16
N GLY A 130 -24.23 -2.09 7.64
CA GLY A 130 -23.75 -1.23 8.71
C GLY A 130 -23.33 0.16 8.24
N GLN A 131 -22.98 1.00 9.21
CA GLN A 131 -22.24 2.24 9.02
C GLN A 131 -20.77 1.98 9.33
N VAL A 132 -19.88 2.51 8.50
CA VAL A 132 -18.44 2.36 8.66
C VAL A 132 -17.87 3.70 9.07
N LYS A 133 -17.19 3.74 10.22
CA LYS A 133 -16.36 4.89 10.58
C LYS A 133 -15.06 4.79 9.79
N TYR A 134 -14.93 5.63 8.76
CA TYR A 134 -13.89 5.47 7.74
C TYR A 134 -12.47 5.62 8.31
N GLU A 135 -12.26 6.45 9.33
CA GLU A 135 -10.94 6.57 9.98
C GLU A 135 -10.50 5.26 10.66
N ASP A 136 -11.44 4.55 11.29
CA ASP A 136 -11.16 3.28 11.95
C ASP A 136 -10.96 2.18 10.89
N PHE A 137 -11.76 2.21 9.83
CA PHE A 137 -11.59 1.29 8.69
C PHE A 137 -10.23 1.45 8.03
N VAL A 138 -9.78 2.67 7.75
CA VAL A 138 -8.47 2.94 7.14
C VAL A 138 -7.34 2.44 8.03
N LYS A 139 -7.41 2.62 9.35
CA LYS A 139 -6.41 2.07 10.28
C LYS A 139 -6.32 0.56 10.23
N ILE A 140 -7.45 -0.13 10.08
CA ILE A 140 -7.48 -1.60 10.02
C ILE A 140 -7.03 -2.08 8.63
N ALA A 141 -7.59 -1.50 7.56
CA ALA A 141 -7.33 -1.91 6.19
C ALA A 141 -5.90 -1.59 5.73
N CYS A 142 -5.27 -0.56 6.30
CA CYS A 142 -3.88 -0.19 6.02
C CYS A 142 -2.92 -0.66 7.13
N ALA A 143 -3.38 -1.43 8.12
CA ALA A 143 -2.47 -2.03 9.08
C ALA A 143 -1.59 -3.07 8.36
N PRO A 144 -0.29 -3.15 8.65
CA PRO A 144 0.52 -4.27 8.22
C PRO A 144 -0.13 -5.57 8.74
N VAL A 145 -0.17 -6.60 7.89
CA VAL A 145 -0.72 -7.91 8.26
C VAL A 145 0.00 -8.37 9.53
N PRO A 146 -0.71 -8.67 10.63
CA PRO A 146 -0.06 -9.13 11.84
C PRO A 146 0.72 -10.40 11.50
N ASP A 147 1.99 -10.46 11.92
CA ASP A 147 2.78 -11.69 11.88
C ASP A 147 2.10 -12.73 12.78
N TYR A 148 1.21 -13.53 12.20
CA TYR A 148 0.67 -14.71 12.87
C TYR A 148 1.67 -15.85 12.67
N TYR A 149 2.46 -16.12 13.71
CA TYR A 149 3.26 -17.34 13.89
C TYR A 149 2.39 -18.60 13.95
#